data_AF-A0A530BR58-F1
#
_entry.id   AF-A0A530BR58-F1
#
_cell.length_a   1.000
_cell.length_b   1.000
_cell.length_c   1.000
_cell.angle_alpha   90.00
_cell.angle_beta   90.00
_cell.angle_gamma   90.00
#
_symmetry.space_group_name_H-M   'P 1'
#
loop_
_entity.id
_entity.type
_entity.pdbx_description
1 polymer ?
#
loop_
_entity_poly.entity_id
_entity_poly.type
_entity_poly.pdbx_seq_one_letter_code
_entity_poly.pdbx_strand_id
1 'polypeptide(L)'
;MTMSVALELACHAASEWIEGLDTRPVGATATLPELRRSFGGPLPPHGRSAEEVVRTLAKDATSGMHGNAGGRFFAWVFGGGLESALAADWL
;
A
#
# COMPACT_ATOMS: atom_id res chain seq x y z
N MET A 1 -25.05 -2.76 8.46
CA MET A 1 -23.92 -3.62 8.08
C MET A 1 -22.67 -2.99 8.65
N THR A 2 -21.96 -3.70 9.51
CA THR A 2 -20.66 -3.25 10.03
C THR A 2 -19.61 -3.50 8.95
N MET A 3 -18.63 -2.60 8.83
CA MET A 3 -17.51 -2.76 7.90
C MET A 3 -16.73 -4.03 8.25
N SER A 4 -16.20 -4.75 7.25
CA SER A 4 -15.37 -5.93 7.54
C SER A 4 -14.02 -5.49 8.11
N VAL A 5 -13.42 -6.33 8.96
CA VAL A 5 -12.11 -6.05 9.57
C VAL A 5 -11.04 -5.83 8.49
N ALA A 6 -11.12 -6.54 7.35
CA ALA A 6 -10.22 -6.35 6.23
C ALA A 6 -10.29 -4.93 5.63
N LEU A 7 -11.50 -4.38 5.48
CA LEU A 7 -11.67 -3.01 5.00
C LEU A 7 -11.19 -1.98 6.02
N GLU A 8 -11.39 -2.24 7.32
CA GLU A 8 -10.86 -1.38 8.40
C GLU A 8 -9.33 -1.33 8.39
N LEU A 9 -8.68 -2.48 8.20
CA LEU A 9 -7.22 -2.56 8.06
C LEU A 9 -6.70 -1.82 6.82
N ALA A 10 -7.41 -1.95 5.69
CA ALA A 10 -7.05 -1.25 4.46
C ALA A 10 -7.18 0.27 4.63
N CYS A 11 -8.27 0.74 5.23
CA CYS A 11 -8.50 2.14 5.54
C CYS A 11 -7.40 2.70 6.45
N HIS A 12 -7.09 2.00 7.54
CA HIS A 12 -6.04 2.40 8.45
C HIS A 12 -4.67 2.48 7.78
N ALA A 13 -4.28 1.46 7.02
CA ALA A 13 -3.00 1.45 6.30
C ALA A 13 -2.91 2.56 5.24
N ALA A 14 -4.02 2.86 4.55
CA ALA A 14 -4.10 3.97 3.61
C ALA A 14 -3.94 5.32 4.32
N SER A 15 -4.60 5.54 5.45
CA SER A 15 -4.47 6.76 6.27
C SER A 15 -3.03 6.96 6.76
N GLU A 16 -2.43 5.95 7.38
CA GLU A 16 -1.02 6.01 7.82
C GLU A 16 -0.08 6.30 6.63
N TRP A 17 -0.38 5.72 5.47
CA TRP A 17 0.35 6.03 4.26
C TRP A 17 0.13 7.49 3.84
N ILE A 18 -1.06 8.03 3.79
CA ILE A 18 -1.25 9.43 3.35
C ILE A 18 -0.58 10.42 4.33
N GLU A 19 -0.74 10.23 5.63
CA GLU A 19 -0.16 11.08 6.68
C GLU A 19 1.37 11.19 6.60
N GLY A 20 2.04 10.10 6.18
CA GLY A 20 3.50 10.07 6.04
C GLY A 20 4.06 10.68 4.75
N LEU A 21 3.23 11.15 3.82
CA LEU A 21 3.70 11.60 2.49
C LEU A 21 4.72 12.75 2.57
N ASP A 22 4.65 13.61 3.58
CA ASP A 22 5.54 14.77 3.71
C ASP A 22 6.97 14.42 4.16
N THR A 23 7.15 13.30 4.85
CA THR A 23 8.44 12.92 5.45
C THR A 23 9.03 11.63 4.87
N ARG A 24 8.22 10.78 4.24
CA ARG A 24 8.71 9.52 3.68
C ARG A 24 9.67 9.72 2.49
N PRO A 25 10.50 8.71 2.19
CA PRO A 25 11.21 8.62 0.93
C PRO A 25 10.25 8.68 -0.27
N VAL A 26 10.62 9.45 -1.28
CA VAL A 26 9.85 9.55 -2.53
C VAL A 26 10.09 8.32 -3.42
N GLY A 27 11.31 7.80 -3.42
CA GLY A 27 11.68 6.57 -4.11
C GLY A 27 11.50 5.33 -3.23
N ALA A 28 11.28 4.18 -3.87
CA ALA A 28 11.38 2.88 -3.21
C ALA A 28 12.75 2.70 -2.56
N THR A 29 12.79 2.07 -1.39
CA THR A 29 14.00 1.84 -0.58
C THR A 29 14.49 0.40 -0.63
N ALA A 30 13.67 -0.53 -1.12
CA ALA A 30 14.04 -1.92 -1.33
C ALA A 30 14.37 -2.22 -2.80
N THR A 31 15.30 -3.14 -3.00
CA THR A 31 15.65 -3.72 -4.29
C THR A 31 14.63 -4.79 -4.74
N LEU A 32 14.61 -5.10 -6.03
CA LEU A 32 13.75 -6.16 -6.57
C LEU A 32 13.95 -7.53 -5.88
N PRO A 33 15.18 -8.01 -5.63
CA PRO A 33 15.38 -9.26 -4.88
C PRO A 33 14.83 -9.21 -3.44
N GLU A 34 14.91 -8.08 -2.76
CA GLU A 34 14.35 -7.90 -1.42
C GLU A 34 12.82 -7.98 -1.45
N LEU A 35 12.17 -7.27 -2.39
CA LEU A 35 10.73 -7.33 -2.56
C LEU A 35 10.26 -8.73 -2.95
N ARG A 36 10.98 -9.42 -3.84
CA ARG A 36 10.68 -10.82 -4.20
C ARG A 36 10.81 -11.77 -3.01
N ARG A 37 11.73 -11.53 -2.08
CA ARG A 37 11.79 -12.32 -0.84
C ARG A 37 10.65 -11.98 0.11
N SER A 38 10.23 -10.71 0.15
CA SER A 38 9.14 -10.28 1.03
C SER A 38 7.79 -10.83 0.59
N PHE A 39 7.44 -10.68 -0.70
CA PHE A 39 6.18 -11.16 -1.26
C PHE A 39 6.21 -12.63 -1.69
N GLY A 40 7.41 -13.18 -1.90
CA GLY A 40 7.58 -14.49 -2.49
C GLY A 40 7.49 -15.64 -1.49
N GLY A 41 7.80 -16.83 -2.01
CA GLY A 41 7.55 -18.11 -1.36
C GLY A 41 6.59 -18.96 -2.18
N PRO A 42 6.45 -20.25 -1.87
CA PRO A 42 5.46 -21.08 -2.52
C PRO A 42 4.05 -20.55 -2.22
N LEU A 43 3.16 -20.60 -3.22
CA LEU A 43 1.75 -20.30 -3.00
C LEU A 43 1.19 -21.30 -1.97
N PRO A 44 0.55 -20.84 -0.87
CA PRO A 44 0.04 -21.75 0.14
C PRO A 44 -1.02 -22.70 -0.44
N PRO A 45 -1.09 -23.96 0.04
CA PRO A 45 -2.08 -24.93 -0.43
C PRO A 45 -3.52 -24.60 -0.01
N HIS A 46 -3.69 -23.63 0.91
CA HIS A 46 -4.97 -23.19 1.45
C HIS A 46 -5.03 -21.65 1.44
N GLY A 47 -6.26 -21.11 1.36
CA GLY A 47 -6.48 -19.67 1.45
C GLY A 47 -6.08 -19.10 2.82
N ARG A 48 -5.78 -17.81 2.83
CA ARG A 48 -5.52 -17.00 4.04
C ARG A 48 -6.77 -16.17 4.36
N SER A 49 -6.89 -15.70 5.60
CA SER A 49 -7.99 -14.76 5.93
C SER A 49 -7.80 -13.44 5.18
N ALA A 50 -8.89 -12.72 4.91
CA ALA A 50 -8.82 -11.44 4.21
C ALA A 50 -7.99 -10.40 5.00
N GLU A 51 -8.08 -10.43 6.33
CA GLU A 51 -7.32 -9.58 7.24
C GLU A 51 -5.81 -9.85 7.13
N GLU A 52 -5.44 -11.13 7.05
CA GLU A 52 -4.04 -11.55 6.93
C GLU A 52 -3.45 -11.11 5.59
N VAL A 53 -4.22 -11.24 4.51
CA VAL A 53 -3.83 -10.78 3.17
C VAL A 53 -3.58 -9.27 3.18
N VAL A 54 -4.54 -8.46 3.65
CA VAL A 54 -4.39 -6.99 3.69
C VAL A 54 -3.20 -6.58 4.55
N ARG A 55 -3.02 -7.18 5.73
CA ARG A 55 -1.89 -6.88 6.61
C ARG A 55 -0.54 -7.19 5.96
N THR A 56 -0.43 -8.33 5.28
CA THR A 56 0.80 -8.69 4.56
C THR A 56 1.08 -7.73 3.42
N LEU A 57 0.07 -7.40 2.61
CA LEU A 57 0.26 -6.46 1.50
C LEU A 57 0.71 -5.08 1.99
N ALA A 58 0.03 -4.51 2.99
CA ALA A 58 0.38 -3.20 3.54
C ALA A 58 1.83 -3.18 4.08
N LYS A 59 2.21 -4.21 4.84
CA LYS A 59 3.55 -4.33 5.40
C LYS A 59 4.62 -4.48 4.31
N ASP A 60 4.46 -5.47 3.44
CA ASP A 60 5.52 -5.91 2.55
C ASP A 60 5.68 -4.98 1.33
N ALA A 61 4.61 -4.26 0.94
CA ALA A 61 4.69 -3.25 -0.11
C ALA A 61 5.46 -2.00 0.30
N THR A 62 5.47 -1.65 1.59
CA THR A 62 5.90 -0.32 2.08
C THR A 62 7.27 0.09 1.56
N SER A 63 8.26 -0.81 1.57
CA SER A 63 9.63 -0.50 1.11
C SER A 63 9.77 -0.40 -0.42
N GLY A 64 8.79 -0.91 -1.18
CA GLY A 64 8.76 -0.88 -2.64
C GLY A 64 7.88 0.22 -3.23
N MET A 65 7.10 0.92 -2.40
CA MET A 65 6.20 1.97 -2.84
C MET A 65 6.95 3.29 -3.08
N HIS A 66 6.50 4.04 -4.08
CA HIS A 66 6.93 5.41 -4.31
C HIS A 66 5.98 6.37 -3.59
N GLY A 67 6.50 7.50 -3.09
CA GLY A 67 5.72 8.59 -2.50
C GLY A 67 5.05 9.48 -3.56
N ASN A 68 4.53 8.92 -4.65
CA ASN A 68 4.08 9.67 -5.82
C ASN A 68 2.76 10.44 -5.63
N ALA A 69 2.02 10.18 -4.54
CA ALA A 69 0.87 11.01 -4.17
C ALA A 69 1.27 12.33 -3.50
N GLY A 70 2.52 12.48 -3.07
CA GLY A 70 3.03 13.71 -2.43
C GLY A 70 3.66 14.68 -3.44
N GLY A 71 3.77 15.96 -3.07
CA GLY A 71 4.28 17.03 -3.95
C GLY A 71 5.79 16.99 -4.27
N ARG A 72 6.52 15.95 -3.84
CA ARG A 72 7.98 15.81 -4.04
C ARG A 72 8.37 14.82 -5.14
N PHE A 73 7.40 14.28 -5.89
CA PHE A 73 7.63 13.30 -6.95
C PHE A 73 7.56 13.96 -8.34
N PHE A 74 8.67 13.93 -9.09
CA PHE A 74 8.81 14.65 -10.38
C PHE A 74 9.18 13.73 -11.55
N ALA A 75 8.84 12.45 -11.47
CA ALA A 75 9.24 11.44 -12.45
C ALA A 75 8.04 10.88 -13.23
N TRP A 76 8.30 10.46 -14.48
CA TRP A 76 7.35 9.76 -15.36
C TRP A 76 6.01 10.50 -15.55
N VAL A 77 4.96 9.76 -15.93
CA VAL A 77 3.58 10.25 -16.07
C VAL A 77 2.74 9.62 -14.95
N PHE A 78 2.92 10.11 -13.72
CA PHE A 78 2.06 9.75 -12.59
C PHE A 78 1.24 10.96 -12.16
N GLY A 79 -0.07 10.75 -12.00
CA GLY A 79 -0.97 11.72 -11.39
C GLY A 79 -0.86 11.71 -9.86
N GLY A 80 -1.22 12.82 -9.22
CA GLY A 80 -1.41 12.87 -7.77
C GLY A 80 -2.60 12.01 -7.34
N GLY A 81 -2.60 11.55 -6.08
CA GLY A 81 -3.69 10.77 -5.50
C GLY A 81 -4.58 11.66 -4.63
N LEU A 82 -5.71 12.11 -5.16
CA LEU A 82 -6.70 12.84 -4.35
C LEU A 82 -7.50 11.86 -3.48
N GLU A 83 -7.66 12.16 -2.19
CA GLU A 83 -8.45 11.33 -1.28
C GLU A 83 -9.90 11.18 -1.72
N SER A 84 -10.48 12.21 -2.34
CA SER A 84 -11.83 12.15 -2.89
C SER A 84 -11.95 11.16 -4.05
N ALA A 85 -10.91 11.02 -4.87
CA ALA A 85 -10.87 10.02 -5.94
C ALA A 85 -10.73 8.61 -5.36
N LEU A 86 -9.85 8.42 -4.36
CA LEU A 86 -9.70 7.14 -3.68
C LEU A 86 -10.99 6.69 -2.98
N ALA A 87 -11.67 7.61 -2.29
CA ALA A 87 -12.95 7.33 -1.64
C ALA A 87 -14.04 6.98 -2.66
N ALA A 88 -14.08 7.67 -3.80
CA ALA A 88 -15.01 7.35 -4.88
C ALA A 88 -14.75 5.98 -5.52
N ASP A 89 -13.49 5.55 -5.64
CA ASP A 89 -13.12 4.22 -6.15
C ASP A 89 -13.60 3.06 -5.26
N TRP A 90 -13.92 3.32 -3.99
CA TRP A 90 -14.40 2.31 -3.04
C TRP A 90 -15.93 2.14 -3.03
N LEU A 91 -16.68 3.06 -3.65
CA LEU A 91 -18.14 3.05 -3.74
C LEU A 91 -18.64 2.31 -4.98
#